data_AF-A0A2H6HHQ4-F1
#
_entry.id   AF-A0A2H6HHQ4-F1
#
_cell.length_a   1.000
_cell.length_b   1.000
_cell.length_c   1.000
_cell.angle_alpha   90.00
_cell.angle_beta   90.00
_cell.angle_gamma   90.00
#
_symmetry.space_group_name_H-M   'P 1'
#
loop_
_entity.id
_entity.type
_entity.pdbx_description
1 polymer ?
#
loop_
_entity_poly.entity_id
_entity_poly.type
_entity_poly.pdbx_seq_one_letter_code
_entity_poly.pdbx_strand_id
1 'polypeptide(L)'
;MRARSISLALVAVFGACSGGATASTTTVQPDSTGPATTESRSVDTTVSTPDVAASDAPVGQLCASVIDAEATKNGDTWTFALTVRSDDISTTEFGDSWELRTLDGEVIATRVLAHEHMNEQPFTRSMSGIVIPEGITTVIGVAHHSVGGYCGETLEIQLP
;
A
#
# COMPACT_ATOMS: atom_id res chain seq x y z
N MET A 1 -7.77 17.04 -37.37
CA MET A 1 -6.75 16.02 -37.74
C MET A 1 -5.45 16.71 -38.13
N ARG A 2 -4.44 16.69 -37.27
CA ARG A 2 -3.05 17.00 -37.63
C ARG A 2 -2.15 16.10 -36.77
N ALA A 3 -1.72 14.99 -37.37
CA ALA A 3 -0.77 14.06 -36.78
C ALA A 3 0.61 14.73 -36.74
N ARG A 4 1.26 14.71 -35.57
CA ARG A 4 2.67 15.04 -35.42
C ARG A 4 3.41 13.77 -34.98
N SER A 5 4.00 13.11 -35.97
CA SER A 5 5.00 12.07 -35.78
C SER A 5 6.27 12.69 -35.20
N ILE A 6 6.77 12.18 -34.08
CA ILE A 6 8.13 12.45 -33.61
C ILE A 6 8.77 11.13 -33.22
N SER A 7 9.95 10.96 -33.80
CA SER A 7 10.76 9.76 -33.90
C SER A 7 11.18 9.17 -32.57
N LEU A 8 11.09 7.85 -32.54
CA LEU A 8 11.71 6.93 -31.60
C LEU A 8 13.25 7.00 -31.75
N ALA A 9 13.95 7.38 -30.67
CA ALA A 9 15.40 7.21 -30.57
C ALA A 9 15.68 6.20 -29.46
N LEU A 10 15.90 4.96 -29.87
CA LEU A 10 16.33 3.85 -29.02
C LEU A 10 17.84 4.00 -28.79
N VAL A 11 18.25 4.37 -27.57
CA VAL A 11 19.66 4.32 -27.15
C VAL A 11 19.80 3.16 -26.18
N ALA A 12 20.36 2.05 -26.67
CA ALA A 12 20.76 0.91 -25.85
C ALA A 12 22.20 1.12 -25.38
N VAL A 13 22.40 1.28 -24.07
CA VAL A 13 23.72 1.23 -23.43
C VAL A 13 23.82 -0.08 -22.67
N PHE A 14 24.62 -1.01 -23.21
CA PHE A 14 25.03 -2.23 -22.53
C PHE A 14 26.23 -1.93 -21.62
N GLY A 15 25.98 -1.80 -20.32
CA GLY A 15 27.02 -1.76 -19.29
C GLY A 15 27.15 -3.13 -18.63
N ALA A 16 28.12 -3.93 -19.09
CA ALA A 16 28.54 -5.15 -18.42
C ALA A 16 29.63 -4.80 -17.39
N CYS A 17 29.39 -5.09 -16.10
CA CYS A 17 30.43 -5.16 -15.09
C CYS A 17 30.30 -6.49 -14.34
N SER A 18 31.36 -7.28 -14.50
CA SER A 18 31.57 -8.61 -13.97
C SER A 18 32.25 -8.54 -12.60
N GLY A 19 31.94 -9.50 -11.72
CA GLY A 19 32.79 -9.86 -10.57
C GLY A 19 32.28 -9.32 -9.22
N GLY A 20 32.27 -10.07 -8.13
CA GLY A 20 32.75 -11.43 -7.91
C GLY A 20 32.14 -11.97 -6.62
N ALA A 21 31.97 -13.28 -6.58
CA ALA A 21 31.55 -14.01 -5.40
C ALA A 21 32.71 -14.11 -4.40
N THR A 22 32.46 -13.78 -3.14
CA THR A 22 33.25 -14.29 -2.02
C THR A 22 32.29 -14.81 -0.97
N ALA A 23 32.18 -16.13 -0.91
CA ALA A 23 31.51 -16.84 0.15
C ALA A 23 32.35 -16.74 1.43
N SER A 24 31.75 -16.24 2.50
CA SER A 24 32.32 -16.32 3.84
C SER A 24 31.64 -17.48 4.58
N THR A 25 32.39 -18.57 4.68
CA THR A 25 32.19 -19.69 5.58
C THR A 25 32.32 -19.24 7.03
N THR A 26 31.28 -19.43 7.85
CA THR A 26 31.42 -19.50 9.32
C THR A 26 30.52 -20.61 9.87
N THR A 27 31.16 -21.74 10.10
CA THR A 27 31.13 -22.59 11.30
C THR A 27 29.79 -22.81 12.02
N VAL A 28 29.26 -24.03 11.83
CA VAL A 28 28.33 -24.72 12.74
C VAL A 28 29.12 -25.18 13.97
N GLN A 29 28.60 -24.93 15.18
CA GLN A 29 28.98 -25.69 16.37
C GLN A 29 27.73 -26.03 17.22
N PRO A 30 27.62 -27.26 17.74
CA PRO A 30 26.39 -27.79 18.31
C PRO A 30 26.30 -27.69 19.84
N ASP A 31 25.07 -27.99 20.29
CA ASP A 31 24.68 -28.71 21.50
C ASP A 31 24.38 -27.89 22.77
N SER A 32 23.17 -28.06 23.27
CA SER A 32 22.88 -28.30 24.70
C SER A 32 21.41 -28.68 24.87
N THR A 33 21.20 -29.99 25.06
CA THR A 33 19.98 -30.60 25.56
C THR A 33 19.77 -30.23 27.04
N GLY A 34 18.57 -29.76 27.41
CA GLY A 34 18.12 -29.61 28.79
C GLY A 34 16.73 -30.27 28.97
N PRO A 35 16.48 -31.03 30.06
CA PRO A 35 15.25 -31.79 30.21
C PRO A 35 14.09 -30.97 30.79
N ALA A 36 12.90 -31.53 30.53
CA ALA A 36 11.53 -31.20 30.94
C ALA A 36 11.33 -30.54 32.32
N THR A 37 10.20 -29.83 32.49
CA THR A 37 9.13 -30.15 33.48
C THR A 37 7.94 -29.16 33.37
N THR A 38 6.75 -29.73 33.13
CA THR A 38 5.43 -29.41 33.75
C THR A 38 4.57 -28.22 33.31
N GLU A 39 3.40 -28.63 32.80
CA GLU A 39 2.03 -28.11 32.95
C GLU A 39 1.71 -26.66 32.54
N SER A 40 0.79 -26.56 31.57
CA SER A 40 -0.19 -25.48 31.56
C SER A 40 -1.53 -25.99 31.07
N ARG A 41 -2.53 -25.73 31.92
CA ARG A 41 -3.96 -26.01 31.75
C ARG A 41 -4.48 -25.51 30.42
N SER A 42 -5.12 -26.39 29.66
CA SER A 42 -6.09 -26.01 28.65
C SER A 42 -7.37 -25.53 29.35
N VAL A 43 -7.54 -24.21 29.45
CA VAL A 43 -8.85 -23.63 29.70
C VAL A 43 -9.50 -23.45 28.35
N ASP A 44 -10.49 -24.30 28.07
CA ASP A 44 -11.45 -24.07 27.00
C ASP A 44 -12.27 -22.84 27.38
N THR A 45 -11.96 -21.71 26.74
CA THR A 45 -12.85 -20.55 26.73
C THR A 45 -13.22 -20.32 25.28
N THR A 46 -14.43 -20.75 24.96
CA THR A 46 -15.16 -20.38 23.77
C THR A 46 -15.30 -18.85 23.77
N VAL A 47 -14.39 -18.15 23.11
CA VAL A 47 -14.59 -16.75 22.73
C VAL A 47 -15.29 -16.78 21.39
N SER A 48 -16.60 -16.53 21.42
CA SER A 48 -17.36 -16.15 20.24
C SER A 48 -16.86 -14.78 19.79
N THR A 49 -15.96 -14.78 18.81
CA THR A 49 -15.55 -13.57 18.10
C THR A 49 -16.73 -13.11 17.22
N PRO A 50 -17.10 -11.81 17.24
CA PRO A 50 -18.05 -11.28 16.26
C PRO A 50 -17.46 -11.41 14.86
N ASP A 51 -18.29 -11.87 13.93
CA ASP A 51 -18.00 -12.05 12.50
C ASP A 51 -17.81 -10.66 11.86
N VAL A 52 -16.59 -10.13 11.93
CA VAL A 52 -16.17 -8.99 11.11
C VAL A 52 -15.78 -9.59 9.77
N ALA A 53 -16.57 -9.28 8.73
CA ALA A 53 -16.37 -9.76 7.37
C ALA A 53 -14.91 -9.56 6.96
N ALA A 54 -14.14 -10.65 7.00
CA ALA A 54 -12.79 -10.67 6.48
C ALA A 54 -12.90 -10.49 4.97
N SER A 55 -12.23 -9.47 4.45
CA SER A 55 -12.08 -9.24 3.02
C SER A 55 -11.57 -10.54 2.36
N ASP A 56 -12.26 -11.04 1.33
CA ASP A 56 -11.97 -12.29 0.59
C ASP A 56 -10.70 -12.17 -0.29
N ALA A 57 -9.71 -11.42 0.19
CA ALA A 57 -8.43 -11.32 -0.47
C ALA A 57 -7.76 -12.72 -0.46
N PRO A 58 -7.32 -13.24 -1.62
CA PRO A 58 -6.53 -14.45 -1.69
C PRO A 58 -5.39 -14.40 -0.67
N VAL A 59 -5.25 -15.46 0.12
CA VAL A 59 -4.19 -15.56 1.13
C VAL A 59 -2.84 -15.35 0.47
N GLY A 60 -2.11 -14.31 0.90
CA GLY A 60 -0.81 -13.95 0.35
C GLY A 60 -0.83 -12.88 -0.76
N GLN A 61 -1.99 -12.32 -1.11
CA GLN A 61 -2.04 -11.12 -1.94
C GLN A 61 -1.57 -9.90 -1.13
N LEU A 62 -0.65 -9.11 -1.69
CA LEU A 62 -0.15 -7.89 -1.06
C LEU A 62 -1.08 -6.73 -1.38
N CYS A 63 -1.78 -6.21 -0.37
CA CYS A 63 -2.78 -5.17 -0.57
C CYS A 63 -2.42 -3.85 0.11
N ALA A 64 -3.09 -2.79 -0.33
CA ALA A 64 -3.00 -1.48 0.27
C ALA A 64 -4.42 -0.93 0.50
N SER A 65 -4.72 -0.61 1.74
CA SER A 65 -6.01 -0.09 2.17
C SER A 65 -5.91 1.38 2.52
N VAL A 66 -6.96 2.15 2.19
CA VAL A 66 -7.18 3.46 2.81
C VAL A 66 -8.07 3.24 4.03
N ILE A 67 -7.54 3.52 5.22
CA ILE A 67 -8.21 3.20 6.49
C ILE A 67 -8.73 4.44 7.23
N ASP A 68 -8.28 5.64 6.84
CA ASP A 68 -8.76 6.90 7.38
C ASP A 68 -8.48 8.04 6.38
N ALA A 69 -9.24 9.14 6.49
CA ALA A 69 -9.04 10.32 5.66
C ALA A 69 -9.56 11.60 6.31
N GLU A 70 -8.82 12.67 6.09
CA GLU A 70 -9.24 14.04 6.37
C GLU A 70 -9.39 14.83 5.06
N ALA A 71 -10.49 15.58 4.93
CA ALA A 71 -10.76 16.46 3.79
C ALA A 71 -10.97 17.89 4.28
N THR A 72 -10.15 18.82 3.78
CA THR A 72 -10.24 20.25 4.13
C THR A 72 -10.42 21.09 2.87
N LYS A 73 -11.46 21.91 2.84
CA LYS A 73 -11.71 22.85 1.73
C LYS A 73 -10.87 24.12 1.89
N ASN A 74 -10.18 24.51 0.82
CA ASN A 74 -9.30 25.67 0.71
C ASN A 74 -9.72 26.52 -0.51
N GLY A 75 -10.70 27.40 -0.33
CA GLY A 75 -11.32 28.15 -1.43
C GLY A 75 -12.04 27.22 -2.41
N ASP A 76 -11.60 27.23 -3.66
CA ASP A 76 -12.13 26.37 -4.73
C ASP A 76 -11.44 25.00 -4.83
N THR A 77 -10.41 24.77 -4.01
CA THR A 77 -9.65 23.52 -4.00
C THR A 77 -9.76 22.80 -2.66
N TRP A 78 -9.33 21.54 -2.64
CA TRP A 78 -9.30 20.69 -1.47
C TRP A 78 -7.88 20.23 -1.16
N THR A 79 -7.65 19.99 0.13
CA THR A 79 -6.53 19.20 0.62
C THR A 79 -7.09 17.93 1.24
N PHE A 80 -6.59 16.80 0.79
CA PHE A 80 -6.90 15.49 1.36
C PHE A 80 -5.66 14.93 2.04
N ALA A 81 -5.82 14.34 3.21
CA ALA A 81 -4.81 13.54 3.88
C ALA A 81 -5.37 12.14 4.07
N LEU A 82 -4.80 11.15 3.37
CA LEU A 82 -5.24 9.75 3.46
C LEU A 82 -4.25 8.97 4.29
N THR A 83 -4.78 8.14 5.19
CA THR A 83 -4.02 7.17 5.97
C THR A 83 -4.08 5.83 5.26
N VAL A 84 -2.91 5.36 4.84
CA VAL A 84 -2.73 4.10 4.10
C VAL A 84 -2.13 3.06 5.03
N ARG A 85 -2.66 1.84 4.94
CA ARG A 85 -2.05 0.63 5.50
C ARG A 85 -1.75 -0.30 4.33
N SER A 86 -0.51 -0.76 4.22
CA SER A 86 -0.07 -1.64 3.13
C SER A 86 0.69 -2.86 3.66
N ASP A 87 0.53 -4.00 2.98
CA ASP A 87 1.24 -5.25 3.25
C ASP A 87 2.66 -5.22 2.68
N ASP A 88 3.42 -4.18 3.02
CA ASP A 88 4.78 -3.97 2.51
C ASP A 88 5.72 -5.08 2.98
N ILE A 89 6.47 -5.69 2.05
CA ILE A 89 7.40 -6.79 2.37
C ILE A 89 8.85 -6.51 1.94
N SER A 90 9.08 -5.50 1.08
CA SER A 90 10.43 -5.15 0.62
C SER A 90 10.51 -3.70 0.13
N THR A 91 11.73 -3.25 -0.20
CA THR A 91 11.98 -1.89 -0.75
C THR A 91 11.41 -1.69 -2.15
N THR A 92 10.93 -2.73 -2.81
CA THR A 92 10.34 -2.68 -4.16
C THR A 92 8.89 -3.18 -4.19
N GLU A 93 8.38 -3.65 -3.06
CA GLU A 93 7.04 -4.24 -2.93
C GLU A 93 6.36 -3.54 -1.75
N PHE A 94 5.75 -2.40 -2.08
CA PHE A 94 5.11 -1.51 -1.14
C PHE A 94 3.90 -0.79 -1.77
N GLY A 95 3.11 -0.13 -0.92
CA GLY A 95 2.04 0.79 -1.32
C GLY A 95 2.61 2.03 -2.01
N ASP A 96 2.45 2.12 -3.34
CA ASP A 96 3.15 3.10 -4.18
C ASP A 96 2.30 4.33 -4.54
N SER A 97 0.99 4.29 -4.27
CA SER A 97 0.10 5.41 -4.52
C SER A 97 -1.22 5.29 -3.77
N TRP A 98 -1.91 6.42 -3.66
CA TRP A 98 -3.34 6.46 -3.41
C TRP A 98 -4.04 7.40 -4.40
N GLU A 99 -5.31 7.16 -4.60
CA GLU A 99 -6.18 7.89 -5.51
C GLU A 99 -7.45 8.35 -4.80
N LEU A 100 -7.98 9.48 -5.28
CA LEU A 100 -9.36 9.86 -5.06
C LEU A 100 -10.13 9.60 -6.34
N ARG A 101 -11.22 8.87 -6.21
CA ARG A 101 -12.12 8.54 -7.32
C ARG A 101 -13.53 9.04 -7.06
N THR A 102 -14.28 9.25 -8.12
CA THR A 102 -15.73 9.41 -8.07
C THR A 102 -16.39 8.06 -7.70
N LEU A 103 -17.70 8.07 -7.40
CA LEU A 103 -18.46 6.84 -7.13
C LEU A 103 -18.58 5.90 -8.34
N ASP A 104 -18.48 6.45 -9.56
CA ASP A 104 -18.42 5.70 -10.82
C ASP A 104 -17.00 5.26 -11.20
N GLY A 105 -16.00 5.57 -10.37
CA GLY A 105 -14.63 5.09 -10.49
C GLY A 105 -13.69 5.96 -11.34
N GLU A 106 -14.11 7.16 -11.75
CA GLU A 106 -13.24 8.12 -12.43
C GLU A 106 -12.19 8.67 -11.45
N VAL A 107 -10.92 8.71 -11.88
CA VAL A 107 -9.83 9.23 -11.06
C VAL A 107 -9.83 10.76 -11.08
N ILE A 108 -9.97 11.37 -9.90
CA ILE A 108 -9.89 12.82 -9.70
C ILE A 108 -8.44 13.24 -9.43
N ALA A 109 -7.73 12.48 -8.60
CA ALA A 109 -6.35 12.76 -8.21
C ALA A 109 -5.60 11.48 -7.88
N THR A 110 -4.30 11.48 -8.18
CA THR A 110 -3.36 10.41 -7.81
C THR A 110 -2.19 11.01 -7.05
N ARG A 111 -1.89 10.47 -5.88
CA ARG A 111 -0.68 10.79 -5.11
C ARG A 111 0.27 9.61 -5.15
N VAL A 112 1.42 9.81 -5.79
CA VAL A 112 2.53 8.85 -5.78
C VAL A 112 3.28 8.90 -4.44
N LEU A 113 3.63 7.73 -3.94
CA LEU A 113 4.38 7.44 -2.72
C LEU A 113 5.73 6.84 -3.13
N ALA A 114 6.78 7.67 -3.19
CA ALA A 114 8.00 7.32 -3.92
C ALA A 114 9.05 6.53 -3.10
N HIS A 115 8.69 5.98 -1.94
CA HIS A 115 9.63 5.28 -1.05
C HIS A 115 8.96 4.19 -0.23
N GLU A 116 9.76 3.29 0.34
CA GLU A 116 9.26 2.19 1.17
C GLU A 116 8.68 2.66 2.51
N HIS A 117 7.55 2.06 2.91
CA HIS A 117 6.83 2.46 4.13
C HIS A 117 6.74 1.35 5.18
N MET A 118 7.46 0.24 5.02
CA MET A 118 7.36 -0.95 5.89
C MET A 118 7.48 -0.66 7.40
N ASN A 119 8.28 0.34 7.81
CA ASN A 119 8.49 0.71 9.21
C ASN A 119 7.60 1.88 9.69
N GLU A 120 6.69 2.36 8.85
CA GLU A 120 5.83 3.53 9.08
C GLU A 120 4.34 3.15 8.99
N GLN A 121 3.97 1.87 9.04
CA GLN A 121 2.59 1.45 8.84
C GLN A 121 1.72 1.57 10.12
N PRO A 122 0.52 2.18 10.05
CA PRO A 122 -0.02 2.94 8.93
C PRO A 122 0.59 4.34 8.85
N PHE A 123 0.65 4.92 7.64
CA PHE A 123 1.17 6.26 7.40
C PHE A 123 0.14 7.16 6.73
N THR A 124 0.22 8.47 6.99
CA THR A 124 -0.65 9.47 6.38
C THR A 124 0.13 10.32 5.40
N ARG A 125 -0.43 10.57 4.21
CA ARG A 125 0.12 11.52 3.24
C ARG A 125 -0.97 12.42 2.70
N SER A 126 -0.61 13.69 2.52
CA SER A 126 -1.51 14.70 2.00
C SER A 126 -1.21 15.12 0.56
N MET A 127 -2.24 15.62 -0.11
CA MET A 127 -2.16 16.30 -1.41
C MET A 127 -3.14 17.46 -1.41
N SER A 128 -2.66 18.64 -1.80
CA SER A 128 -3.43 19.87 -1.89
C SER A 128 -3.67 20.29 -3.34
N GLY A 129 -4.56 21.25 -3.54
CA GLY A 129 -4.87 21.79 -4.87
C GLY A 129 -5.80 20.89 -5.69
N ILE A 130 -6.52 19.98 -5.05
CA ILE A 130 -7.43 19.04 -5.70
C ILE A 130 -8.74 19.77 -6.01
N VAL A 131 -9.13 19.81 -7.28
CA VAL A 131 -10.43 20.35 -7.70
C VAL A 131 -11.43 19.20 -7.76
N ILE A 132 -12.50 19.31 -6.97
CA ILE A 132 -13.62 18.36 -7.02
C ILE A 132 -14.69 18.94 -7.96
N PRO A 133 -15.14 18.18 -8.98
CA PRO A 133 -16.24 18.60 -9.86
C PRO A 133 -17.50 19.00 -9.07
N GLU A 134 -18.25 19.98 -9.60
CA GLU A 134 -19.50 20.42 -8.99
C GLU A 134 -20.51 19.26 -8.88
N GLY A 135 -21.23 19.22 -7.75
CA GLY A 135 -22.24 18.19 -7.48
C GLY A 135 -21.71 16.90 -6.84
N ILE A 136 -20.38 16.72 -6.74
CA ILE A 136 -19.79 15.60 -6.01
C ILE A 136 -19.73 15.93 -4.51
N THR A 137 -20.43 15.12 -3.71
CA THR A 137 -20.42 15.20 -2.24
C THR A 137 -19.67 14.06 -1.58
N THR A 138 -19.32 13.01 -2.34
CA THR A 138 -18.62 11.83 -1.85
C THR A 138 -17.57 11.42 -2.86
N VAL A 139 -16.37 11.12 -2.37
CA VAL A 139 -15.28 10.53 -3.15
C VAL A 139 -14.83 9.23 -2.50
N ILE A 140 -14.18 8.36 -3.26
CA ILE A 140 -13.62 7.10 -2.78
C ILE A 140 -12.10 7.22 -2.73
N GLY A 141 -11.52 7.03 -1.55
CA GLY A 141 -10.10 6.80 -1.36
C GLY A 141 -9.73 5.36 -1.66
N VAL A 142 -8.78 5.17 -2.58
CA VAL A 142 -8.27 3.84 -2.97
C VAL A 142 -6.75 3.85 -2.91
N ALA A 143 -6.13 2.85 -2.30
CA ALA A 143 -4.68 2.69 -2.32
C ALA A 143 -4.27 1.60 -3.32
N HIS A 144 -3.03 1.71 -3.81
CA HIS A 144 -2.45 0.78 -4.78
C HIS A 144 -1.16 0.20 -4.20
N HIS A 145 -1.04 -1.12 -4.27
CA HIS A 145 0.21 -1.82 -3.99
C HIS A 145 0.95 -2.08 -5.31
N SER A 146 2.24 -1.74 -5.37
CA SER A 146 3.10 -1.88 -6.57
C SER A 146 3.02 -3.25 -7.27
N VAL A 147 2.97 -4.35 -6.51
CA VAL A 147 2.79 -5.72 -7.03
C VAL A 147 1.33 -6.18 -7.05
N GLY A 148 0.60 -6.08 -5.93
CA GLY A 148 -0.76 -6.61 -5.82
C GLY A 148 -1.86 -5.77 -6.46
N GLY A 149 -1.53 -4.58 -6.97
CA GLY A 149 -2.43 -3.68 -7.64
C GLY A 149 -3.41 -2.97 -6.69
N TYR A 150 -4.61 -2.66 -7.21
CA TYR A 150 -5.71 -2.17 -6.39
C TYR A 150 -6.41 -3.36 -5.72
N CYS A 151 -6.02 -3.63 -4.48
CA CYS A 151 -6.71 -4.55 -3.59
C CYS A 151 -6.58 -4.03 -2.16
N GLY A 152 -7.51 -4.44 -1.29
CA GLY A 152 -7.63 -3.91 0.06
C GLY A 152 -8.92 -3.12 0.24
N GLU A 153 -9.03 -2.44 1.37
CA GLU A 153 -10.20 -1.66 1.74
C GLU A 153 -10.15 -0.28 1.09
N THR A 154 -11.28 0.16 0.55
CA THR A 154 -11.49 1.53 0.07
C THR A 154 -12.30 2.31 1.08
N LEU A 155 -12.09 3.63 1.15
CA LEU A 155 -12.81 4.49 2.07
C LEU A 155 -13.71 5.47 1.31
N GLU A 156 -15.01 5.44 1.58
CA GLU A 156 -15.90 6.54 1.17
C GLU A 156 -15.69 7.76 2.07
N ILE A 157 -15.44 8.91 1.46
CA ILE A 157 -15.15 10.17 2.13
C ILE A 157 -16.24 11.16 1.76
N GLN A 158 -17.09 11.52 2.73
CA GLN A 158 -18.07 12.59 2.57
C GLN A 158 -17.38 13.94 2.69
N LEU A 159 -17.65 14.82 1.73
CA LEU A 159 -17.13 16.18 1.71
C LEU A 159 -18.01 17.07 2.60
N PRO A 160 -17.42 17.80 3.57
CA PRO A 160 -18.13 18.74 4.44
C PRO A 160 -18.92 19.84 3.71
#